data_AF-A0A536MWJ4-F1
#
_entry.id   AF-A0A536MWJ4-F1
#
_cell.length_a   1.000
_cell.length_b   1.000
_cell.length_c   1.000
_cell.angle_alpha   90.00
_cell.angle_beta   90.00
_cell.angle_gamma   90.00
#
_symmetry.space_group_name_H-M   'P 1'
#
loop_
_entity.id
_entity.type
_entity.pdbx_description
1 polymer ?
#
loop_
_entity_poly.entity_id
_entity_poly.type
_entity_poly.pdbx_seq_one_letter_code
_entity_poly.pdbx_strand_id
1 'polypeptide(L)'
;MTTAWIRRWESIRRRLPTVNPVIMGHPLHALSTDLPAALIPTGFAFSLWGRIARQPDLEKAGYLNTAAGVAIAIPTALFGLADYLQMEVDDPAQTTGLTHGLLNVTAIGVGIASLAGRSLRKPGSRRGVWLGGISTLVLLASAYLGGDLVYHRGWRVKPIEREEIEEHRVPQTVHAEDFVLRR
;
A
#
# COMPACT_ATOMS: atom_id res chain seq x y z
N MET A 1 5.76 20.56 -25.18
CA MET A 1 4.44 20.08 -25.66
C MET A 1 3.75 19.39 -24.50
N THR A 2 2.76 20.04 -23.86
CA THR A 2 2.01 19.42 -22.76
C THR A 2 1.21 18.23 -23.30
N THR A 3 1.60 17.03 -22.89
CA THR A 3 0.97 15.78 -23.32
C THR A 3 -0.51 15.81 -22.96
N ALA A 4 -1.39 15.34 -23.85
CA ALA A 4 -2.84 15.34 -23.67
C ALA A 4 -3.30 14.72 -22.33
N TRP A 5 -2.48 13.82 -21.76
CA TRP A 5 -2.70 13.22 -20.45
C TRP A 5 -2.64 14.25 -19.29
N ILE A 6 -1.72 15.23 -19.33
CA ILE A 6 -1.55 16.27 -18.30
C ILE A 6 -2.81 17.14 -18.20
N ARG A 7 -3.30 17.63 -19.36
CA ARG A 7 -4.52 18.43 -19.41
C ARG A 7 -5.75 17.65 -18.92
N ARG A 8 -5.80 16.34 -19.19
CA ARG A 8 -6.87 15.46 -18.71
C ARG A 8 -6.78 15.22 -17.21
N TRP A 9 -5.58 15.00 -16.67
CA TRP A 9 -5.34 14.81 -15.25
C TRP A 9 -5.71 16.03 -14.43
N GLU A 10 -5.29 17.22 -14.88
CA GLU A 10 -5.58 18.48 -14.18
C GLU A 10 -7.08 18.80 -14.15
N SER A 11 -7.80 18.51 -15.25
CA SER A 11 -9.26 18.65 -15.32
C SER A 11 -9.99 17.70 -14.36
N ILE A 12 -9.51 16.46 -14.21
CA ILE A 12 -10.08 15.48 -13.26
C ILE A 12 -9.80 15.92 -11.82
N ARG A 13 -8.55 16.27 -11.49
CA ARG A 13 -8.15 16.73 -10.15
C ARG A 13 -9.01 17.90 -9.66
N ARG A 14 -9.21 18.93 -10.50
CA ARG A 14 -9.97 20.13 -10.13
C ARG A 14 -11.46 19.86 -9.84
N ARG A 15 -12.01 18.73 -10.28
CA ARG A 15 -13.42 18.35 -10.09
C ARG A 15 -13.64 17.42 -8.89
N LEU A 16 -12.57 16.83 -8.34
CA LEU A 16 -12.69 15.93 -7.20
C LEU A 16 -12.67 16.74 -5.90
N PRO A 17 -13.56 16.44 -4.94
CA PRO A 17 -13.48 17.06 -3.62
C PRO A 17 -12.11 16.72 -3.00
N THR A 18 -11.48 17.69 -2.34
CA THR A 18 -10.30 17.46 -1.51
C THR A 18 -10.69 16.57 -0.34
N VAL A 19 -10.57 15.26 -0.54
CA VAL A 19 -10.53 14.30 0.57
C VAL A 19 -9.15 14.49 1.19
N ASN A 20 -9.12 14.91 2.46
CA ASN A 20 -7.88 14.94 3.22
C ASN A 20 -7.83 13.64 4.06
N PRO A 21 -7.17 12.56 3.59
CA PRO A 21 -7.05 11.31 4.33
C PRO A 21 -5.95 11.44 5.40
N VAL A 22 -5.91 12.55 6.12
CA VAL A 22 -4.96 12.82 7.20
C VAL A 22 -5.75 13.03 8.48
N ILE A 23 -5.45 12.23 9.50
CA ILE A 23 -6.02 12.37 10.84
C ILE A 23 -4.89 12.78 11.78
N MET A 24 -5.05 13.91 12.47
CA MET A 24 -4.06 14.44 13.43
C MET A 24 -2.65 14.61 12.84
N GLY A 25 -2.54 14.93 11.55
CA GLY A 25 -1.24 15.04 10.86
C GLY A 25 -0.66 13.71 10.35
N HIS A 26 -1.37 12.59 10.51
CA HIS A 26 -0.93 11.28 10.03
C HIS A 26 -1.71 10.83 8.79
N PRO A 27 -1.03 10.52 7.67
CA PRO A 27 -1.64 9.91 6.49
C PRO A 27 -2.32 8.58 6.84
N LEU A 28 -3.63 8.47 6.60
CA LEU A 28 -4.39 7.23 6.79
C LEU A 28 -3.89 6.09 5.91
N HIS A 29 -3.37 6.41 4.72
CA HIS A 29 -2.73 5.42 3.88
C HIS A 29 -1.54 4.77 4.61
N ALA A 30 -0.58 5.57 5.09
CA ALA A 30 0.59 5.07 5.81
C ALA A 30 0.21 4.32 7.10
N LEU A 31 -0.78 4.82 7.85
CA LEU A 31 -1.27 4.14 9.05
C LEU A 31 -1.87 2.76 8.73
N SER A 32 -2.58 2.65 7.61
CA SER A 32 -3.33 1.44 7.27
C SER A 32 -2.55 0.43 6.45
N THR A 33 -1.39 0.78 5.88
CA THR A 33 -0.59 -0.13 5.03
C THR A 33 0.05 -1.29 5.79
N ASP A 34 0.33 -1.14 7.08
CA ASP A 34 0.99 -2.18 7.89
C ASP A 34 0.16 -3.47 7.97
N LEU A 35 -1.16 -3.32 8.11
CA LEU A 35 -2.08 -4.44 8.23
C LEU A 35 -2.12 -5.33 6.97
N PRO A 36 -2.44 -4.84 5.75
CA PRO A 36 -2.42 -5.67 4.56
C PRO A 36 -1.00 -6.19 4.25
N ALA A 37 0.05 -5.39 4.50
CA ALA A 37 1.44 -5.81 4.31
C ALA A 37 1.84 -6.98 5.22
N ALA A 38 1.29 -7.08 6.44
CA ALA A 38 1.53 -8.20 7.33
C ALA A 38 0.58 -9.39 7.07
N LEU A 39 -0.71 -9.12 6.92
CA LEU A 39 -1.76 -10.15 6.87
C LEU A 39 -1.73 -10.98 5.58
N ILE A 40 -1.49 -10.36 4.43
CA ILE A 40 -1.51 -11.09 3.14
C ILE A 40 -0.35 -12.11 3.05
N PRO A 41 0.93 -11.72 3.30
CA PRO A 41 2.03 -12.68 3.29
C PRO A 41 1.90 -13.75 4.37
N THR A 42 1.47 -13.38 5.58
CA THR A 42 1.24 -14.33 6.68
C THR A 42 0.11 -15.31 6.33
N GLY A 43 -0.95 -14.83 5.68
CA GLY A 43 -2.05 -15.67 5.20
C GLY A 43 -1.60 -16.68 4.15
N PHE A 44 -0.71 -16.28 3.23
CA PHE A 44 -0.07 -17.21 2.32
C PHE A 44 0.83 -18.22 3.04
N ALA A 45 1.68 -17.77 3.96
CA ALA A 45 2.60 -18.64 4.72
C ALA A 45 1.84 -19.72 5.49
N PHE A 46 0.78 -19.36 6.22
CA PHE A 46 -0.06 -20.31 6.93
C PHE A 46 -0.84 -21.25 5.99
N SER A 47 -1.35 -20.73 4.87
CA SER A 47 -2.03 -21.56 3.88
C SER A 47 -1.09 -22.59 3.24
N LEU A 48 0.15 -22.19 2.94
CA LEU A 48 1.17 -23.07 2.35
C LEU A 48 1.66 -24.10 3.37
N TRP A 49 2.03 -23.65 4.56
CA TRP A 49 2.50 -24.52 5.62
C TRP A 49 1.41 -25.51 6.06
N GLY A 50 0.19 -25.02 6.29
CA GLY A 50 -0.96 -25.88 6.64
C GLY A 50 -1.21 -26.95 5.59
N ARG A 51 -1.02 -26.63 4.31
CA ARG A 51 -1.13 -27.59 3.21
C ARG A 51 -0.03 -28.66 3.23
N ILE A 52 1.22 -28.26 3.43
CA ILE A 52 2.40 -29.16 3.45
C ILE A 52 2.35 -30.06 4.68
N ALA A 53 2.12 -29.48 5.85
CA ALA A 53 2.06 -30.15 7.14
C ALA A 53 0.73 -30.88 7.40
N ARG A 54 -0.25 -30.74 6.48
CA ARG A 54 -1.62 -31.27 6.62
C ARG A 54 -2.29 -30.84 7.93
N GLN A 55 -2.14 -29.56 8.30
CA GLN A 55 -2.70 -28.96 9.50
C GLN A 55 -3.89 -28.06 9.15
N PRO A 56 -5.14 -28.53 9.34
CA PRO A 56 -6.33 -27.78 8.94
C PRO A 56 -6.47 -26.43 9.64
N ASP A 57 -6.02 -26.31 10.89
CA ASP A 57 -6.12 -25.06 11.65
C ASP A 57 -5.19 -23.97 11.11
N LEU A 58 -4.02 -24.34 10.57
CA LEU A 58 -3.16 -23.39 9.85
C LEU A 58 -3.75 -22.99 8.51
N GLU A 59 -4.44 -23.90 7.80
CA GLU A 59 -5.18 -23.49 6.60
C GLU A 59 -6.32 -22.51 6.93
N LYS A 60 -7.03 -22.71 8.06
CA LYS A 60 -8.05 -21.75 8.55
C LYS A 60 -7.43 -20.40 8.90
N ALA A 61 -6.31 -20.40 9.62
CA ALA A 61 -5.57 -19.18 9.94
C ALA A 61 -5.11 -18.47 8.66
N GLY A 62 -4.61 -19.22 7.68
CA GLY A 62 -4.23 -18.69 6.38
C GLY A 62 -5.39 -18.04 5.63
N TYR A 63 -6.55 -18.72 5.59
CA TYR A 63 -7.78 -18.16 5.01
C TYR A 63 -8.22 -16.87 5.70
N LEU A 64 -8.26 -16.86 7.04
CA LEU A 64 -8.68 -15.69 7.83
C LEU A 64 -7.75 -14.49 7.63
N ASN A 65 -6.43 -14.72 7.64
CA ASN A 65 -5.44 -13.67 7.41
C ASN A 65 -5.54 -13.09 6.00
N THR A 66 -5.66 -13.94 4.96
CA THR A 66 -5.87 -13.45 3.59
C THR A 66 -7.18 -12.67 3.47
N ALA A 67 -8.27 -13.15 4.07
CA ALA A 67 -9.56 -12.45 4.03
C ALA A 67 -9.51 -11.09 4.74
N ALA A 68 -8.95 -11.03 5.95
CA ALA A 68 -8.79 -9.79 6.69
C ALA A 68 -7.85 -8.81 5.97
N GLY A 69 -6.71 -9.30 5.48
CA GLY A 69 -5.74 -8.49 4.73
C GLY A 69 -6.33 -7.89 3.47
N VAL A 70 -7.07 -8.66 2.67
CA VAL A 70 -7.77 -8.16 1.48
C VAL A 70 -8.87 -7.16 1.85
N ALA A 71 -9.64 -7.44 2.91
CA ALA A 71 -10.70 -6.54 3.36
C ALA A 71 -10.16 -5.16 3.80
N ILE A 72 -9.01 -5.13 4.47
CA ILE A 72 -8.35 -3.89 4.91
C ILE A 72 -7.61 -3.22 3.74
N ALA A 73 -7.04 -3.98 2.81
CA ALA A 73 -6.36 -3.43 1.64
C ALA A 73 -7.26 -2.53 0.76
N ILE A 74 -8.58 -2.79 0.73
CA ILE A 74 -9.53 -2.00 -0.04
C ILE A 74 -9.60 -0.54 0.45
N PRO A 75 -9.94 -0.23 1.72
CA PRO A 75 -9.90 1.14 2.22
C PRO A 75 -8.49 1.73 2.19
N THR A 76 -7.43 0.95 2.45
CA THR A 76 -6.04 1.42 2.33
C THR A 76 -5.72 1.91 0.91
N ALA A 77 -6.18 1.21 -0.12
CA ALA A 77 -6.00 1.61 -1.52
C ALA A 77 -6.80 2.88 -1.86
N LEU A 78 -7.98 3.07 -1.26
CA LEU A 78 -8.76 4.30 -1.41
C LEU A 78 -8.05 5.49 -0.77
N PHE A 79 -7.45 5.31 0.42
CA PHE A 79 -6.62 6.35 1.03
C PHE A 79 -5.40 6.67 0.16
N GLY A 80 -4.71 5.66 -0.36
CA GLY A 80 -3.58 5.86 -1.28
C GLY A 80 -3.98 6.55 -2.59
N LEU A 81 -5.18 6.29 -3.10
CA LEU A 81 -5.73 7.01 -4.25
C LEU A 81 -6.00 8.48 -3.92
N ALA A 82 -6.56 8.78 -2.75
CA ALA A 82 -6.75 10.15 -2.30
C ALA A 82 -5.42 10.88 -2.12
N ASP A 83 -4.35 10.17 -1.74
CA ASP A 83 -3.00 10.71 -1.68
C ASP A 83 -2.45 11.03 -3.05
N TYR A 84 -2.53 10.07 -3.97
CA TYR A 84 -2.07 10.21 -5.34
C TYR A 84 -2.75 11.39 -6.07
N LEU A 85 -4.04 11.62 -5.80
CA LEU A 85 -4.80 12.72 -6.40
C LEU A 85 -4.36 14.12 -5.91
N GLN A 86 -3.67 14.20 -4.77
CA GLN A 86 -3.14 15.46 -4.23
C GLN A 86 -1.79 15.84 -4.84
N MET A 87 -1.06 14.89 -5.43
CA MET A 87 0.22 15.14 -6.09
C MET A 87 0.12 16.29 -7.10
N GLU A 88 1.13 17.18 -7.08
CA GLU A 88 1.30 18.22 -8.07
C GLU A 88 1.52 17.63 -9.47
N VAL A 89 1.17 18.42 -10.49
CA VAL A 89 1.47 18.05 -11.87
C VAL A 89 2.99 18.05 -12.02
N ASP A 90 3.53 17.02 -12.68
CA ASP A 90 4.96 16.80 -12.87
C ASP A 90 5.75 16.48 -11.57
N ASP A 91 5.06 16.09 -10.49
CA ASP A 91 5.75 15.60 -9.29
C ASP A 91 6.57 14.33 -9.62
N PRO A 92 7.88 14.28 -9.29
CA PRO A 92 8.74 13.13 -9.57
C PRO A 92 8.22 11.80 -8.99
N ALA A 93 7.39 11.82 -7.96
CA ALA A 93 6.78 10.65 -7.35
C ALA A 93 5.56 10.11 -8.11
N GLN A 94 5.00 10.87 -9.05
CA GLN A 94 3.75 10.50 -9.72
C GLN A 94 3.85 9.20 -10.52
N THR A 95 4.91 9.00 -11.31
CA THR A 95 5.06 7.77 -12.10
C THR A 95 5.13 6.53 -11.21
N THR A 96 5.94 6.58 -10.14
CA THR A 96 6.05 5.47 -9.19
C THR A 96 4.76 5.29 -8.39
N GLY A 97 4.07 6.36 -8.03
CA GLY A 97 2.78 6.33 -7.36
C GLY A 97 1.72 5.60 -8.18
N LEU A 98 1.69 5.84 -9.50
CA LEU A 98 0.79 5.14 -10.40
C LEU A 98 1.13 3.64 -10.48
N THR A 99 2.41 3.29 -10.68
CA THR A 99 2.83 1.88 -10.74
C THR A 99 2.53 1.15 -9.44
N HIS A 100 2.85 1.77 -8.30
CA HIS A 100 2.52 1.25 -6.97
C HIS A 100 1.00 1.02 -6.82
N GLY A 101 0.18 2.01 -7.17
CA GLY A 101 -1.28 1.89 -7.14
C GLY A 101 -1.81 0.73 -7.99
N LEU A 102 -1.31 0.58 -9.22
CA LEU A 102 -1.70 -0.52 -10.12
C LEU A 102 -1.30 -1.90 -9.58
N LEU A 103 -0.13 -2.02 -8.98
CA LEU A 103 0.31 -3.26 -8.33
C LEU A 103 -0.58 -3.60 -7.15
N ASN A 104 -0.95 -2.63 -6.30
CA ASN A 104 -1.87 -2.87 -5.19
C ASN A 104 -3.26 -3.31 -5.65
N VAL A 105 -3.82 -2.67 -6.68
CA VAL A 105 -5.11 -3.09 -7.26
C VAL A 105 -5.03 -4.52 -7.79
N THR A 106 -3.92 -4.87 -8.43
CA THR A 106 -3.67 -6.23 -8.92
C THR A 106 -3.54 -7.22 -7.75
N ALA A 107 -2.77 -6.90 -6.71
CA ALA A 107 -2.62 -7.73 -5.52
C ALA A 107 -3.96 -7.99 -4.83
N ILE A 108 -4.82 -6.96 -4.71
CA ILE A 108 -6.19 -7.06 -4.16
C ILE A 108 -7.04 -7.97 -5.05
N GLY A 109 -7.07 -7.74 -6.36
CA GLY A 109 -7.86 -8.56 -7.29
C GLY A 109 -7.48 -10.04 -7.27
N VAL A 110 -6.17 -10.32 -7.27
CA VAL A 110 -5.64 -11.69 -7.14
C VAL A 110 -5.94 -12.27 -5.74
N GLY A 111 -5.85 -11.45 -4.69
CA GLY A 111 -6.20 -11.83 -3.31
C GLY A 111 -7.67 -12.24 -3.19
N ILE A 112 -8.59 -11.47 -3.76
CA ILE A 112 -10.02 -11.82 -3.86
C ILE A 112 -10.20 -13.13 -4.61
N ALA A 113 -9.55 -13.28 -5.77
CA ALA A 113 -9.60 -14.52 -6.56
C ALA A 113 -9.02 -15.73 -5.78
N SER A 114 -8.06 -15.50 -4.89
CA SER A 114 -7.50 -16.54 -4.02
C SER A 114 -8.49 -17.05 -2.97
N LEU A 115 -9.48 -16.23 -2.59
CA LEU A 115 -10.53 -16.55 -1.63
C LEU A 115 -11.76 -17.21 -2.28
N ALA A 116 -11.90 -17.08 -3.61
CA ALA A 116 -13.03 -17.65 -4.34
C ALA A 116 -13.17 -19.17 -4.11
N GLY A 117 -14.32 -19.58 -3.58
CA GLY A 117 -14.62 -20.98 -3.27
C GLY A 117 -13.94 -21.55 -2.01
N ARG A 118 -13.23 -20.72 -1.23
CA ARG A 118 -12.74 -21.06 0.12
C ARG A 118 -13.74 -20.57 1.18
N SER A 119 -13.76 -21.24 2.32
CA SER A 119 -14.54 -20.81 3.50
C SER A 119 -13.90 -21.36 4.77
N LEU A 120 -14.39 -20.97 5.94
CA LEU A 120 -13.93 -21.54 7.21
C LEU A 120 -14.09 -23.07 7.30
N ARG A 121 -15.09 -23.64 6.62
CA ARG A 121 -15.32 -25.09 6.55
C ARG A 121 -14.44 -25.77 5.51
N LYS A 122 -14.00 -25.03 4.49
CA LYS A 122 -13.16 -25.50 3.40
C LYS A 122 -12.06 -24.48 3.10
N PRO A 123 -11.10 -24.30 4.02
CA PRO A 123 -10.07 -23.25 3.89
C PRO A 123 -9.00 -23.64 2.87
N GLY A 124 -8.78 -24.95 2.68
CA GLY A 124 -7.83 -25.52 1.73
C GLY A 124 -8.29 -25.41 0.28
N SER A 125 -7.45 -24.83 -0.57
CA SER A 125 -7.62 -24.81 -2.02
C SER A 125 -6.27 -24.67 -2.69
N ARG A 126 -5.86 -25.65 -3.50
CA ARG A 126 -4.57 -25.57 -4.24
C ARG A 126 -4.50 -24.29 -5.08
N ARG A 127 -5.57 -24.00 -5.82
CA ARG A 127 -5.71 -22.74 -6.58
C ARG A 127 -5.61 -21.52 -5.68
N GLY A 128 -6.30 -21.55 -4.53
CA GLY A 128 -6.28 -20.45 -3.56
C GLY A 128 -4.90 -20.18 -2.98
N VAL A 129 -4.14 -21.22 -2.63
CA VAL A 129 -2.76 -21.07 -2.14
C VAL A 129 -1.85 -20.48 -3.22
N TRP A 130 -1.94 -20.97 -4.46
CA TRP A 130 -1.15 -20.43 -5.58
C TRP A 130 -1.46 -18.95 -5.86
N LEU A 131 -2.74 -18.59 -5.95
CA LEU A 131 -3.15 -17.20 -6.13
C LEU A 131 -2.76 -16.33 -4.93
N GLY A 132 -2.84 -16.85 -3.70
CA GLY A 132 -2.38 -16.15 -2.50
C GLY A 132 -0.88 -15.85 -2.53
N GLY A 133 -0.07 -16.79 -3.06
CA GLY A 133 1.35 -16.57 -3.29
C GLY A 133 1.62 -15.48 -4.34
N ILE A 134 0.88 -15.47 -5.45
CA ILE A 134 0.98 -14.41 -6.47
C ILE A 134 0.59 -13.05 -5.87
N SER A 135 -0.53 -12.97 -5.15
CA SER A 135 -0.97 -11.75 -4.45
C SER A 135 0.11 -11.24 -3.50
N THR A 136 0.73 -12.14 -2.73
CA THR A 136 1.85 -11.83 -1.83
C THR A 136 3.05 -11.25 -2.59
N LEU A 137 3.49 -11.89 -3.67
CA LEU A 137 4.64 -11.42 -4.45
C LEU A 137 4.39 -10.04 -5.07
N VAL A 138 3.20 -9.83 -5.65
CA VAL A 138 2.81 -8.53 -6.23
C VAL A 138 2.76 -7.46 -5.14
N LEU A 139 2.21 -7.78 -3.97
CA LEU A 139 2.16 -6.86 -2.83
C LEU A 139 3.57 -6.49 -2.35
N LEU A 140 4.50 -7.44 -2.23
CA LEU A 140 5.87 -7.16 -1.81
C LEU A 140 6.63 -6.29 -2.82
N ALA A 141 6.43 -6.54 -4.12
CA ALA A 141 6.96 -5.67 -5.17
C ALA A 141 6.36 -4.25 -5.08
N SER A 142 5.06 -4.14 -4.79
CA SER A 142 4.41 -2.86 -4.52
C SER A 142 4.98 -2.17 -3.27
N ALA A 143 5.22 -2.91 -2.19
CA ALA A 143 5.78 -2.39 -0.94
C ALA A 143 7.18 -1.79 -1.12
N TYR A 144 8.02 -2.41 -1.98
CA TYR A 144 9.31 -1.83 -2.38
C TYR A 144 9.13 -0.43 -3.01
N LEU A 145 8.17 -0.28 -3.93
CA LEU A 145 7.86 1.04 -4.52
C LEU A 145 7.27 2.01 -3.50
N GLY A 146 6.51 1.52 -2.51
CA GLY A 146 6.05 2.33 -1.38
C GLY A 146 7.22 2.91 -0.57
N GLY A 147 8.24 2.09 -0.32
CA GLY A 147 9.50 2.54 0.25
C GLY A 147 10.21 3.58 -0.63
N ASP A 148 10.30 3.35 -1.94
CA ASP A 148 10.90 4.31 -2.88
C ASP A 148 10.18 5.68 -2.84
N LEU A 149 8.85 5.67 -2.81
CA LEU A 149 8.02 6.88 -2.73
C LEU A 149 8.35 7.71 -1.48
N VAL A 150 8.48 7.07 -0.32
CA VAL A 150 8.76 7.76 0.94
C VAL A 150 10.22 8.17 1.03
N TYR A 151 11.15 7.23 0.85
CA TYR A 151 12.57 7.42 1.19
C TYR A 151 13.40 8.08 0.09
N HIS A 152 13.11 7.82 -1.19
CA HIS A 152 13.85 8.45 -2.29
C HIS A 152 13.14 9.65 -2.89
N ARG A 153 11.80 9.64 -2.90
CA ARG A 153 10.99 10.69 -3.54
C ARG A 153 10.37 11.68 -2.57
N GLY A 154 10.51 11.46 -1.26
CA GLY A 154 10.03 12.38 -0.23
C GLY A 154 8.51 12.59 -0.25
N TRP A 155 7.74 11.59 -0.69
CA TRP A 155 6.29 11.73 -0.71
C TRP A 155 5.75 11.79 0.73
N ARG A 156 5.14 12.93 1.09
CA ARG A 156 4.56 13.23 2.41
C ARG A 156 5.52 13.19 3.60
N VAL A 157 6.81 13.28 3.35
CA VAL A 157 7.82 13.59 4.35
C VAL A 157 8.59 14.82 3.88
N LYS A 158 9.13 15.62 4.80
CA LYS A 158 10.09 16.65 4.40
C LYS A 158 11.34 15.93 3.87
N PRO A 159 11.82 16.23 2.65
CA PRO A 159 13.14 15.77 2.24
C PRO A 159 14.15 16.42 3.20
N ILE A 160 14.91 15.60 3.91
CA ILE A 160 16.11 16.09 4.62
C ILE A 160 17.18 16.24 3.55
N GLU A 161 17.70 17.45 3.35
CA GLU A 161 18.79 17.66 2.40
C GLU A 161 20.06 17.00 2.94
N ARG A 162 20.88 16.39 2.07
CA ARG A 162 22.11 15.70 2.50
C ARG A 162 23.05 16.61 3.30
N GLU A 163 23.01 17.90 3.02
CA GLU A 163 23.75 18.95 3.73
C GLU A 163 23.29 19.08 5.19
N GLU A 164 22.00 18.88 5.49
CA GLU A 164 21.43 18.87 6.84
C GLU A 164 21.87 17.62 7.65
N ILE A 165 22.15 16.51 6.96
CA ILE A 165 22.69 15.25 7.53
C ILE A 165 24.20 15.40 7.82
N GLU A 166 24.95 16.02 6.91
CA GLU A 166 26.39 16.25 7.06
C GLU A 166 26.72 17.37 8.06
N GLU A 167 25.88 18.40 8.20
CA GLU A 167 26.09 19.55 9.10
C GLU A 167 25.70 19.27 10.57
N HIS A 168 25.18 18.08 10.92
CA HIS A 168 24.83 17.74 12.31
C HIS A 168 23.80 18.69 12.95
N ARG A 169 22.91 19.30 12.16
CA ARG A 169 21.73 20.01 12.67
C ARG A 169 20.53 19.08 12.75
N VAL A 170 20.68 17.96 13.44
CA VAL A 170 19.48 17.37 14.06
C VAL A 170 19.11 18.35 15.17
N PRO A 171 18.02 19.12 15.08
CA PRO A 171 17.64 20.00 16.17
C PRO A 171 17.55 19.16 17.45
N GLN A 172 18.11 19.66 18.55
CA GLN A 172 18.17 18.91 19.83
C GLN A 172 16.77 18.51 20.32
N THR A 173 15.74 19.16 19.78
CA THR A 173 14.33 18.88 20.01
C THR A 173 13.61 18.82 18.66
N VAL A 174 12.97 17.69 18.37
CA VAL A 174 12.03 17.59 17.25
C VAL A 174 10.75 18.31 17.65
N HIS A 175 10.37 19.36 16.93
CA HIS A 175 9.16 20.13 17.20
C HIS A 175 7.99 19.65 16.32
N ALA A 176 6.75 19.90 16.76
CA ALA A 176 5.55 19.45 16.02
C ALA A 176 5.47 20.09 14.62
N GLU A 177 5.97 21.32 14.47
CA GLU A 177 6.15 22.04 13.21
C GLU A 177 7.18 21.40 12.25
N ASP A 178 8.00 20.47 12.71
CA ASP A 178 8.93 19.75 11.85
C ASP A 178 8.21 18.65 11.04
N PHE A 179 7.09 18.13 11.54
CA PHE A 179 6.23 17.13 10.88
C PHE A 179 5.22 17.73 9.89
N VAL A 180 5.58 18.81 9.21
CA VAL A 180 4.71 19.36 8.15
C VAL A 180 4.80 18.45 6.93
N LEU A 181 3.74 17.67 6.69
CA LEU A 181 3.57 16.88 5.47
C LEU A 181 3.65 17.80 4.25
N ARG A 182 4.40 17.39 3.23
CA ARG A 182 4.36 18.00 1.89
C ARG A 182 2.90 17.95 1.39
N ARG A 183 2.30 19.11 1.14
CA ARG A 183 0.90 19.24 0.66
C ARG A 183 0.78 18.85 -0.80
#